data_AF-A0A1H7R031-F1
#
_entry.id   AF-A0A1H7R031-F1
#
_cell.length_a   1.000
_cell.length_b   1.000
_cell.length_c   1.000
_cell.angle_alpha   90.00
_cell.angle_beta   90.00
_cell.angle_gamma   90.00
#
_symmetry.space_group_name_H-M   'P 1'
#
loop_
_entity.id
_entity.type
_entity.pdbx_description
1 polymer ?
#
loop_
_entity_poly.entity_id
_entity_poly.type
_entity_poly.pdbx_seq_one_letter_code
_entity_poly.pdbx_strand_id
1 'polypeptide(L)'
;MKDETKPAVPKKRRNLKKLVQDIGLEEFRQFVLDYATRHKGFKADFELYFAGREGSVDASQHYADAAKKIIQKYTRQGFIDYRANSKMTKELSRLTSDGKQLLERGNMRDAYALFSGTLPAAMDAITKSDDSSGYLSTVIHVLLDLLDTLSTLPLAPMELKQELFGFVEQELRNPIYHEYGDFYPRIFAVFTRLSLLFGEHDAFLAHVGEQLPQAAGYYTDYQTSFLLAAKIDYLTEIGRTDEATRLIEEHLTRPPVRMRKLERLLATNDFQQAKALIAEGITLADAAQHPGVTSMWEKQLLRVAQLENDVPTIRQSAKKLALGTHGLSLDHYRAWKATYPPDEWTEVINAHIETVTKKATEQWKAMPAHWRTEAPLLLVSLGQIFIEEGSWDRLLIAVQQENRLETTMAYHEALLPQYPDALLELYLHQLEVFADQANGRRQYQQLVSVMRKVVEDIPRGKPRIAELAQALYRRYSFRRAMQEELASLLSDIS
;
A
#
# COMPACT_ATOMS: atom_id res chain seq x y z
N MET A 1 -18.12 69.12 32.16
CA MET A 1 -16.82 68.42 32.31
C MET A 1 -17.08 66.98 32.69
N LYS A 2 -17.01 66.07 31.71
CA LYS A 2 -16.86 64.64 31.93
C LYS A 2 -15.77 64.17 30.97
N ASP A 3 -14.85 63.45 31.58
CA ASP A 3 -13.55 63.01 31.09
C ASP A 3 -13.75 61.85 30.10
N GLU A 4 -13.27 61.98 28.87
CA GLU A 4 -13.28 60.91 27.86
C GLU A 4 -11.94 60.15 27.92
N THR A 5 -12.02 58.93 28.45
CA THR A 5 -10.95 57.93 28.44
C THR A 5 -10.56 57.53 27.01
N LYS A 6 -9.32 57.82 26.61
CA LYS A 6 -8.69 57.31 25.37
C LYS A 6 -8.45 55.80 25.45
N PRO A 7 -8.69 55.03 24.37
CA PRO A 7 -8.40 53.60 24.33
C PRO A 7 -6.92 53.32 24.07
N ALA A 8 -6.39 52.27 24.73
CA ALA A 8 -5.02 51.80 24.59
C ALA A 8 -4.80 51.09 23.23
N VAL A 9 -3.74 51.48 22.52
CA VAL A 9 -3.30 50.86 21.25
C VAL A 9 -2.64 49.50 21.52
N PRO A 10 -3.01 48.42 20.80
CA PRO A 10 -2.43 47.10 21.03
C PRO A 10 -1.00 47.02 20.48
N LYS A 11 -0.05 46.54 21.29
CA LYS A 11 1.34 46.25 20.87
C LYS A 11 1.35 45.15 19.80
N LYS A 12 1.67 45.52 18.54
CA LYS A 12 1.94 44.56 17.45
C LYS A 12 3.06 43.60 17.88
N ARG A 13 2.74 42.29 17.97
CA ARG A 13 3.75 41.23 18.11
C ARG A 13 4.70 41.31 16.90
N ARG A 14 6.00 41.49 17.14
CA ARG A 14 7.03 41.47 16.09
C ARG A 14 7.01 40.09 15.43
N ASN A 15 6.85 40.07 14.11
CA ASN A 15 6.88 38.85 13.31
C ASN A 15 8.34 38.49 13.01
N LEU A 16 8.82 37.36 13.54
CA LEU A 16 10.20 36.87 13.37
C LEU A 16 10.63 36.84 11.91
N LYS A 17 9.74 36.38 11.01
CA LYS A 17 10.02 36.30 9.58
C LYS A 17 10.37 37.67 8.99
N LYS A 18 9.65 38.71 9.40
CA LYS A 18 9.88 40.07 8.92
C LYS A 18 11.19 40.65 9.47
N LEU A 19 11.48 40.39 10.74
CA LEU A 19 12.73 40.83 11.36
C LEU A 19 13.95 40.20 10.67
N VAL A 20 13.92 38.90 10.39
CA VAL A 20 15.02 38.20 9.69
C VAL A 20 15.19 38.69 8.24
N GLN A 21 14.13 39.18 7.60
CA GLN A 21 14.19 39.77 6.26
C GLN A 21 14.72 41.21 6.24
N ASP A 22 14.49 41.96 7.33
CA ASP A 22 14.84 43.39 7.43
C ASP A 22 16.30 43.61 7.91
N ILE A 23 16.90 42.64 8.60
CA ILE A 23 18.29 42.72 9.08
C ILE A 23 19.31 42.49 7.97
N GLY A 24 20.47 43.13 8.08
CA GLY A 24 21.57 42.94 7.14
C GLY A 24 22.17 41.52 7.23
N LEU A 25 22.65 41.00 6.11
CA LEU A 25 23.28 39.67 6.03
C LEU A 25 24.43 39.50 7.04
N GLU A 26 25.27 40.51 7.21
CA GLU A 26 26.38 40.47 8.17
C GLU A 26 25.91 40.51 9.63
N GLU A 27 24.89 41.32 9.93
CA GLU A 27 24.29 41.38 11.26
C GLU A 27 23.63 40.04 11.63
N PHE A 28 22.96 39.40 10.68
CA PHE A 28 22.38 38.08 10.86
C PHE A 28 23.45 37.00 11.07
N ARG A 29 24.52 37.00 10.26
CA ARG A 29 25.66 36.09 10.43
C ARG A 29 26.28 36.22 11.81
N GLN A 30 26.53 37.44 12.26
CA GLN A 30 27.10 37.68 13.59
C GLN A 30 26.16 37.19 14.70
N PHE A 31 24.85 37.47 14.60
CA PHE A 31 23.87 36.97 15.56
C PHE A 31 23.89 35.44 15.66
N VAL A 32 23.92 34.76 14.52
CA VAL A 32 23.97 33.30 14.47
C VAL A 32 25.23 32.75 15.14
N LEU A 33 26.41 33.34 14.85
CA LEU A 33 27.68 32.95 15.49
C LEU A 33 27.64 33.15 17.00
N ASP A 34 27.19 34.33 17.46
CA ASP A 34 27.07 34.65 18.88
C ASP A 34 26.08 33.72 19.59
N TYR A 35 24.99 33.37 18.94
CA TYR A 35 24.00 32.45 19.48
C TYR A 35 24.53 31.02 19.55
N ALA A 36 25.24 30.55 18.51
CA ALA A 36 25.86 29.23 18.48
C ALA A 36 26.92 29.03 19.56
N THR A 37 27.71 30.06 19.89
CA THR A 37 28.70 29.95 20.99
C THR A 37 28.05 29.71 22.36
N ARG A 38 26.82 30.21 22.57
CA ARG A 38 26.11 30.11 23.84
C ARG A 38 25.19 28.90 23.92
N HIS A 39 24.78 28.33 22.79
CA HIS A 39 23.78 27.28 22.71
C HIS A 39 24.29 26.06 21.94
N LYS A 40 24.88 25.09 22.67
CA LYS A 40 25.48 23.88 22.08
C LYS A 40 24.51 23.07 21.19
N GLY A 41 23.23 23.00 21.55
CA GLY A 41 22.21 22.31 20.74
C GLY A 41 21.98 23.02 19.40
N PHE A 42 21.74 24.34 19.43
CA PHE A 42 21.61 25.14 18.21
C PHE A 42 22.88 25.08 17.35
N LYS A 43 24.07 25.10 17.96
CA LYS A 43 25.33 24.96 17.24
C LYS A 43 25.38 23.64 16.48
N ALA A 44 25.08 22.52 17.15
CA ALA A 44 25.06 21.21 16.50
C ALA A 44 24.01 21.14 15.38
N ASP A 45 22.80 21.66 15.61
CA ASP A 45 21.74 21.70 14.60
C ASP A 45 22.13 22.57 13.39
N PHE A 46 22.78 23.72 13.63
CA PHE A 46 23.24 24.65 12.61
C PHE A 46 24.40 24.08 11.79
N GLU A 47 25.40 23.48 12.46
CA GLU A 47 26.50 22.77 11.81
C GLU A 47 25.97 21.60 10.98
N LEU A 48 25.01 20.82 11.50
CA LEU A 48 24.35 19.73 10.77
C LEU A 48 23.59 20.25 9.54
N TYR A 49 22.90 21.38 9.66
CA TYR A 49 22.12 21.98 8.58
C TYR A 49 22.99 22.47 7.41
N PHE A 50 24.26 22.81 7.66
CA PHE A 50 25.19 23.31 6.65
C PHE A 50 26.38 22.38 6.38
N ALA A 51 26.41 21.17 6.95
CA ALA A 51 27.55 20.26 6.91
C ALA A 51 27.98 19.90 5.47
N GLY A 52 27.04 19.84 4.53
CA GLY A 52 27.26 19.52 3.12
C GLY A 52 27.77 20.69 2.27
N ARG A 53 27.89 21.91 2.81
CA ARG A 53 28.54 23.05 2.10
C ARG A 53 30.06 22.97 2.10
N GLU A 54 30.67 22.24 3.03
CA GLU A 54 32.13 22.06 3.13
C GLU A 54 32.62 20.74 2.53
N GLY A 55 31.72 19.84 2.10
CA GLY A 55 32.10 18.59 1.42
C GLY A 55 32.92 17.63 2.28
N SER A 56 32.81 17.69 3.62
CA SER A 56 33.63 16.87 4.50
C SER A 56 32.95 15.54 4.88
N VAL A 57 33.76 14.48 4.93
CA VAL A 57 33.44 13.13 5.44
C VAL A 57 32.84 13.17 6.87
N ASP A 58 33.00 14.29 7.58
CA ASP A 58 32.51 14.53 8.94
C ASP A 58 30.96 14.55 9.02
N ALA A 59 30.28 15.03 7.96
CA ALA A 59 28.82 15.14 7.95
C ALA A 59 28.12 13.77 8.04
N SER A 60 28.53 12.79 7.22
CA SER A 60 27.99 11.43 7.27
C SER A 60 28.27 10.77 8.62
N GLN A 61 29.47 11.00 9.18
CA GLN A 61 29.84 10.48 10.49
C GLN A 61 28.96 11.07 11.61
N HIS A 62 28.62 12.35 11.55
CA HIS A 62 27.69 12.96 12.50
C HIS A 62 26.29 12.31 12.46
N TYR A 63 25.74 12.06 11.27
CA TYR A 63 24.46 11.34 11.15
C TYR A 63 24.58 9.91 11.66
N ALA A 64 25.68 9.22 11.37
CA ALA A 64 25.93 7.87 11.90
C ALA A 64 25.99 7.85 13.42
N ASP A 65 26.68 8.81 14.04
CA ASP A 65 26.78 8.94 15.49
C ASP A 65 25.43 9.31 16.13
N ALA A 66 24.66 10.19 15.50
CA ALA A 66 23.31 10.55 15.94
C ALA A 66 22.39 9.33 15.90
N ALA A 67 22.37 8.60 14.79
CA ALA A 67 21.58 7.38 14.64
C ALA A 67 21.98 6.32 15.68
N LYS A 68 23.28 6.05 15.85
CA LYS A 68 23.80 5.11 16.86
C LYS A 68 23.40 5.51 18.28
N LYS A 69 23.49 6.80 18.64
CA LYS A 69 23.05 7.30 19.96
C LYS A 69 21.55 7.09 20.18
N ILE A 70 20.73 7.34 19.17
CA ILE A 70 19.29 7.07 19.23
C ILE A 70 19.06 5.58 19.45
N ILE A 71 19.67 4.70 18.64
CA ILE A 71 19.50 3.24 18.75
C ILE A 71 19.92 2.75 20.15
N GLN A 72 21.13 3.10 20.61
CA GLN A 72 21.68 2.68 21.90
C GLN A 72 20.80 3.10 23.09
N LYS A 73 20.18 4.27 23.05
CA LYS A 73 19.26 4.75 24.08
C LYS A 73 18.05 3.82 24.28
N TYR A 74 17.64 3.10 23.25
CA TYR A 74 16.49 2.19 23.28
C TYR A 74 16.88 0.71 23.31
N THR A 75 18.15 0.38 23.11
CA THR A 75 18.66 -1.00 23.23
C THR A 75 18.81 -1.40 24.71
N ARG A 76 18.25 -2.55 25.07
CA ARG A 76 18.42 -3.17 26.40
C ARG A 76 18.92 -4.59 26.21
N GLN A 77 20.05 -4.92 26.85
CA GLN A 77 20.67 -6.25 26.74
C GLN A 77 20.89 -6.72 25.29
N GLY A 78 21.21 -5.78 24.39
CA GLY A 78 21.43 -6.08 22.96
C GLY A 78 20.16 -6.24 22.13
N PHE A 79 18.97 -6.02 22.69
CA PHE A 79 17.69 -6.15 21.99
C PHE A 79 16.81 -4.90 22.14
N ILE A 80 15.94 -4.65 21.16
CA ILE A 80 14.98 -3.55 21.13
C ILE A 80 13.58 -4.14 21.05
N ASP A 81 12.85 -4.08 22.17
CA ASP A 81 11.48 -4.58 22.25
C ASP A 81 10.49 -3.71 21.44
N TYR A 82 9.31 -4.27 21.16
CA TYR A 82 8.24 -3.63 20.39
C TYR A 82 7.94 -2.17 20.79
N ARG A 83 7.86 -1.88 22.10
CA ARG A 83 7.52 -0.52 22.60
C ARG A 83 8.72 0.41 22.50
N ALA A 84 9.91 -0.09 22.75
CA ALA A 84 11.16 0.65 22.56
C ALA A 84 11.37 0.98 21.07
N ASN A 85 11.11 0.03 20.17
CA ASN A 85 11.22 0.19 18.72
C ASN A 85 10.32 1.32 18.21
N SER A 86 9.06 1.37 18.63
CA SER A 86 8.14 2.45 18.26
C SER A 86 8.66 3.85 18.66
N LYS A 87 9.30 3.97 19.83
CA LYS A 87 9.85 5.24 20.31
C LYS A 87 11.16 5.61 19.62
N MET A 88 12.05 4.63 19.45
CA MET A 88 13.31 4.78 18.72
C MET A 88 13.06 5.22 17.28
N THR A 89 12.15 4.53 16.58
CA THR A 89 11.76 4.86 15.21
C THR A 89 11.24 6.28 15.12
N LYS A 90 10.42 6.77 16.06
CA LYS A 90 9.97 8.18 16.06
C LYS A 90 11.12 9.19 16.13
N GLU A 91 12.20 8.88 16.84
CA GLU A 91 13.38 9.74 16.89
C GLU A 91 14.21 9.62 15.59
N LEU A 92 14.39 8.41 15.05
CA LEU A 92 15.04 8.20 13.75
C LEU A 92 14.26 8.87 12.60
N SER A 93 12.93 8.77 12.56
CA SER A 93 12.10 9.44 11.56
C SER A 93 12.23 10.95 11.63
N ARG A 94 12.46 11.54 12.82
CA ARG A 94 12.75 12.98 12.92
C ARG A 94 14.10 13.31 12.32
N LEU A 95 15.12 12.51 12.60
CA LEU A 95 16.45 12.67 12.03
C LEU A 95 16.42 12.60 10.49
N THR A 96 15.58 11.74 9.92
CA THR A 96 15.50 11.53 8.46
C THR A 96 14.43 12.38 7.75
N SER A 97 13.54 13.05 8.50
CA SER A 97 12.36 13.75 7.94
C SER A 97 12.69 14.85 6.93
N ASP A 98 13.85 15.50 7.08
CA ASP A 98 14.27 16.59 6.20
C ASP A 98 14.94 16.10 4.91
N GLY A 99 15.28 14.81 4.81
CA GLY A 99 16.04 14.25 3.67
C GLY A 99 15.42 14.57 2.31
N LYS A 100 14.09 14.45 2.19
CA LYS A 100 13.37 14.75 0.95
C LYS A 100 13.44 16.25 0.62
N GLN A 101 13.26 17.12 1.62
CA GLN A 101 13.33 18.56 1.43
C GLN A 101 14.74 19.02 1.05
N LEU A 102 15.78 18.35 1.56
CA LEU A 102 17.17 18.62 1.19
C LEU A 102 17.38 18.37 -0.31
N LEU A 103 16.90 17.23 -0.83
CA LEU A 103 16.95 16.93 -2.27
C LEU A 103 16.14 17.95 -3.10
N GLU A 104 14.91 18.27 -2.70
CA GLU A 104 14.04 19.23 -3.39
C GLU A 104 14.64 20.65 -3.46
N ARG A 105 15.42 21.04 -2.45
CA ARG A 105 16.10 22.35 -2.40
C ARG A 105 17.48 22.36 -3.06
N GLY A 106 17.92 21.22 -3.61
CA GLY A 106 19.24 21.09 -4.23
C GLY A 106 20.40 20.88 -3.24
N ASN A 107 20.11 20.69 -1.95
CA ASN A 107 21.10 20.38 -0.91
C ASN A 107 21.46 18.88 -0.93
N MET A 108 21.97 18.41 -2.07
CA MET A 108 22.14 16.98 -2.36
C MET A 108 23.26 16.35 -1.52
N ARG A 109 24.30 17.12 -1.18
CA ARG A 109 25.38 16.67 -0.29
C ARG A 109 24.91 16.43 1.13
N ASP A 110 24.05 17.30 1.66
CA ASP A 110 23.43 17.10 2.97
C ASP A 110 22.52 15.87 2.97
N ALA A 111 21.71 15.69 1.92
CA ALA A 111 20.86 14.52 1.78
C ALA A 111 21.68 13.23 1.73
N TYR A 112 22.77 13.23 0.94
CA TYR A 112 23.71 12.12 0.88
C TYR A 112 24.31 11.81 2.23
N ALA A 113 24.82 12.82 2.95
CA ALA A 113 25.38 12.64 4.29
C ALA A 113 24.37 12.03 5.26
N LEU A 114 23.12 12.50 5.21
CA LEU A 114 22.02 12.01 6.04
C LEU A 114 21.77 10.51 5.82
N PHE A 115 21.53 10.09 4.57
CA PHE A 115 21.19 8.68 4.34
C PHE A 115 22.40 7.75 4.43
N SER A 116 23.58 8.17 3.94
CA SER A 116 24.80 7.34 4.00
C SER A 116 25.27 7.13 5.44
N GLY A 117 25.08 8.11 6.32
CA GLY A 117 25.38 7.98 7.74
C GLY A 117 24.34 7.15 8.51
N THR A 118 23.05 7.33 8.20
CA THR A 118 21.97 6.72 8.99
C THR A 118 21.66 5.28 8.59
N LEU A 119 21.71 4.96 7.29
CA LEU A 119 21.27 3.67 6.75
C LEU A 119 22.04 2.47 7.35
N PRO A 120 23.38 2.47 7.45
CA PRO A 120 24.11 1.32 8.02
C PRO A 120 23.72 1.04 9.47
N ALA A 121 23.47 2.10 10.26
CA ALA A 121 23.05 1.96 11.66
C ALA A 121 21.61 1.43 11.78
N ALA A 122 20.70 1.87 10.90
CA ALA A 122 19.33 1.36 10.86
C ALA A 122 19.30 -0.13 10.42
N MET A 123 20.12 -0.50 9.43
CA MET A 123 20.29 -1.88 8.97
C MET A 123 20.86 -2.79 10.06
N ASP A 124 21.85 -2.35 10.85
CA ASP A 124 22.30 -3.14 12.01
C ASP A 124 21.21 -3.27 13.08
N ALA A 125 20.46 -2.19 13.34
CA ALA A 125 19.42 -2.18 14.37
C ALA A 125 18.25 -3.12 14.06
N ILE A 126 17.88 -3.32 12.79
CA ILE A 126 16.74 -4.19 12.44
C ILE A 126 16.95 -5.64 12.88
N THR A 127 18.19 -6.12 12.83
CA THR A 127 18.57 -7.48 13.26
C THR A 127 18.36 -7.75 14.75
N LYS A 128 18.20 -6.67 15.54
CA LYS A 128 18.11 -6.69 17.01
C LYS A 128 16.80 -6.08 17.50
N SER A 129 15.83 -5.89 16.61
CA SER A 129 14.57 -5.19 16.90
C SER A 129 13.35 -6.07 16.65
N ASP A 130 12.36 -6.00 17.55
CA ASP A 130 11.01 -6.44 17.23
C ASP A 130 10.34 -5.40 16.32
N ASP A 131 10.49 -5.61 15.00
CA ASP A 131 9.88 -4.78 13.96
C ASP A 131 8.61 -5.38 13.36
N SER A 132 7.85 -6.15 14.14
CA SER A 132 6.60 -6.79 13.66
C SER A 132 5.54 -5.82 13.14
N SER A 133 5.63 -4.53 13.49
CA SER A 133 4.79 -3.45 12.94
C SER A 133 5.42 -2.66 11.78
N GLY A 134 6.63 -3.03 11.35
CA GLY A 134 7.33 -2.40 10.23
C GLY A 134 7.75 -0.95 10.46
N TYR A 135 7.90 -0.52 11.72
CA TYR A 135 8.22 0.87 12.05
C TYR A 135 9.64 1.22 11.61
N LEU A 136 10.63 0.40 11.98
CA LEU A 136 12.02 0.60 11.59
C LEU A 136 12.21 0.32 10.10
N SER A 137 11.53 -0.70 9.56
CA SER A 137 11.48 -0.96 8.12
C SER A 137 11.03 0.28 7.35
N THR A 138 10.00 0.98 7.83
CA THR A 138 9.54 2.24 7.20
C THR A 138 10.65 3.30 7.15
N VAL A 139 11.47 3.44 8.20
CA VAL A 139 12.61 4.38 8.18
C VAL A 139 13.66 3.95 7.17
N ILE A 140 13.96 2.66 7.09
CA ILE A 140 14.87 2.11 6.08
C ILE A 140 14.32 2.36 4.67
N HIS A 141 13.03 2.15 4.42
CA HIS A 141 12.39 2.46 3.14
C HIS A 141 12.54 3.93 2.76
N VAL A 142 12.36 4.86 3.72
CA VAL A 142 12.59 6.29 3.48
C VAL A 142 14.04 6.58 3.10
N LEU A 143 15.01 5.99 3.81
CA LEU A 143 16.43 6.13 3.47
C LEU A 143 16.72 5.56 2.08
N LEU A 144 16.10 4.42 1.76
CA LEU A 144 16.19 3.76 0.46
C LEU A 144 15.62 4.63 -0.68
N ASP A 145 14.52 5.34 -0.42
CA ASP A 145 13.92 6.30 -1.37
C ASP A 145 14.86 7.48 -1.64
N LEU A 146 15.59 7.96 -0.62
CA LEU A 146 16.49 9.11 -0.76
C LEU A 146 17.68 8.81 -1.67
N LEU A 147 18.33 7.63 -1.53
CA LEU A 147 19.42 7.28 -2.45
C LEU A 147 18.92 6.99 -3.86
N ASP A 148 17.73 6.40 -4.02
CA ASP A 148 17.14 6.16 -5.33
C ASP A 148 16.82 7.49 -6.04
N THR A 149 16.24 8.43 -5.29
CA THR A 149 16.01 9.79 -5.78
C THR A 149 17.33 10.45 -6.18
N LEU A 150 18.35 10.41 -5.33
CA LEU A 150 19.63 11.05 -5.63
C LEU A 150 20.28 10.51 -6.92
N SER A 151 20.24 9.20 -7.14
CA SER A 151 20.83 8.59 -8.35
C SER A 151 20.07 8.95 -9.64
N THR A 152 18.76 9.19 -9.58
CA THR A 152 17.96 9.64 -10.74
C THR A 152 18.02 11.15 -11.00
N LEU A 153 18.38 11.97 -10.00
CA LEU A 153 18.36 13.43 -10.14
C LEU A 153 19.28 13.89 -11.29
N PRO A 154 18.75 14.59 -12.32
CA PRO A 154 19.57 15.05 -13.45
C PRO A 154 20.61 16.10 -13.06
N LEU A 155 20.30 16.93 -12.06
CA LEU A 155 21.17 18.02 -11.59
C LEU A 155 22.17 17.57 -10.51
N ALA A 156 22.18 16.27 -10.14
CA ALA A 156 23.12 15.78 -9.15
C ALA A 156 24.56 15.76 -9.71
N PRO A 157 25.56 16.33 -8.98
CA PRO A 157 26.95 16.32 -9.40
C PRO A 157 27.45 14.89 -9.68
N MET A 158 28.29 14.73 -10.70
CA MET A 158 28.76 13.40 -11.09
C MET A 158 29.63 12.77 -10.00
N GLU A 159 30.42 13.60 -9.31
CA GLU A 159 31.24 13.18 -8.16
C GLU A 159 30.35 12.62 -7.04
N LEU A 160 29.17 13.20 -6.83
CA LEU A 160 28.23 12.72 -5.82
C LEU A 160 27.63 11.37 -6.23
N LYS A 161 27.34 11.18 -7.52
CA LYS A 161 26.88 9.88 -8.04
C LYS A 161 27.97 8.81 -7.93
N GLN A 162 29.24 9.19 -8.11
CA GLN A 162 30.37 8.29 -7.95
C GLN A 162 30.54 7.86 -6.49
N GLU A 163 30.43 8.79 -5.53
CA GLU A 163 30.43 8.46 -4.10
C GLU A 163 29.27 7.55 -3.72
N LEU A 164 28.07 7.85 -4.24
CA LEU A 164 26.90 6.98 -4.07
C LEU A 164 27.12 5.58 -4.63
N PHE A 165 27.79 5.46 -5.78
CA PHE A 165 28.11 4.17 -6.36
C PHE A 165 28.99 3.33 -5.42
N GLY A 166 30.06 3.93 -4.88
CA GLY A 166 30.93 3.26 -3.90
C GLY A 166 30.19 2.89 -2.61
N PHE A 167 29.32 3.77 -2.09
CA PHE A 167 28.48 3.47 -0.92
C PHE A 167 27.56 2.28 -1.17
N VAL A 168 26.86 2.26 -2.31
CA VAL A 168 25.93 1.19 -2.67
C VAL A 168 26.67 -0.14 -2.89
N GLU A 169 27.84 -0.12 -3.53
CA GLU A 169 28.68 -1.31 -3.71
C GLU A 169 29.09 -1.91 -2.36
N GLN A 170 29.46 -1.06 -1.39
CA GLN A 170 29.81 -1.49 -0.05
C GLN A 170 28.61 -2.11 0.68
N GLU A 171 27.46 -1.44 0.65
CA GLU A 171 26.24 -1.91 1.33
C GLU A 171 25.73 -3.23 0.73
N LEU A 172 25.86 -3.44 -0.58
CA LEU A 172 25.49 -4.69 -1.23
C LEU A 172 26.32 -5.91 -0.78
N ARG A 173 27.47 -5.71 -0.15
CA ARG A 173 28.27 -6.80 0.46
C ARG A 173 27.71 -7.23 1.82
N ASN A 174 26.78 -6.48 2.40
CA ASN A 174 26.17 -6.78 3.68
C ASN A 174 25.01 -7.78 3.50
N PRO A 175 25.11 -9.01 4.04
CA PRO A 175 24.09 -10.05 3.86
C PRO A 175 22.73 -9.67 4.44
N ILE A 176 22.66 -8.72 5.38
CA ILE A 176 21.41 -8.27 6.02
C ILE A 176 20.39 -7.78 4.99
N TYR A 177 20.83 -7.20 3.86
CA TYR A 177 19.90 -6.75 2.80
C TYR A 177 19.04 -7.88 2.22
N HIS A 178 19.50 -9.13 2.27
CA HIS A 178 18.77 -10.30 1.81
C HIS A 178 17.78 -10.85 2.84
N GLU A 179 17.95 -10.49 4.12
CA GLU A 179 17.18 -11.07 5.22
C GLU A 179 15.84 -10.36 5.44
N TYR A 180 15.68 -9.12 4.94
CA TYR A 180 14.53 -8.27 5.26
C TYR A 180 13.88 -7.67 4.01
N GLY A 181 12.58 -7.95 3.87
CA GLY A 181 11.69 -7.28 2.92
C GLY A 181 12.21 -7.26 1.49
N ASP A 182 12.12 -6.09 0.86
CA ASP A 182 12.57 -5.81 -0.50
C ASP A 182 13.86 -4.95 -0.54
N PHE A 183 14.62 -4.88 0.56
CA PHE A 183 15.75 -3.95 0.66
C PHE A 183 16.84 -4.24 -0.37
N TYR A 184 17.23 -5.51 -0.55
CA TYR A 184 18.23 -5.89 -1.56
C TYR A 184 17.82 -5.46 -2.99
N PRO A 185 16.63 -5.84 -3.52
CA PRO A 185 16.19 -5.36 -4.83
C PRO A 185 16.25 -3.84 -5.01
N ARG A 186 15.93 -3.06 -3.97
CA ARG A 186 15.91 -1.60 -4.03
C ARG A 186 17.31 -1.00 -4.16
N ILE A 187 18.24 -1.41 -3.30
CA ILE A 187 19.62 -0.91 -3.37
C ILE A 187 20.34 -1.44 -4.64
N PHE A 188 20.04 -2.67 -5.05
CA PHE A 188 20.54 -3.26 -6.28
C PHE A 188 20.08 -2.51 -7.54
N ALA A 189 18.86 -1.97 -7.56
CA ALA A 189 18.39 -1.14 -8.69
C ALA A 189 19.21 0.15 -8.83
N VAL A 190 19.63 0.77 -7.72
CA VAL A 190 20.53 1.93 -7.73
C VAL A 190 21.92 1.54 -8.23
N PHE A 191 22.45 0.42 -7.76
CA PHE A 191 23.73 -0.13 -8.24
C PHE A 191 23.71 -0.34 -9.76
N THR A 192 22.70 -1.05 -10.27
CA THR A 192 22.51 -1.34 -11.70
C THR A 192 22.55 -0.05 -12.53
N ARG A 193 21.80 0.96 -12.11
CA ARG A 193 21.71 2.26 -12.80
C ARG A 193 23.04 3.00 -12.82
N LEU A 194 23.74 3.04 -11.70
CA LEU A 194 25.04 3.70 -11.60
C LEU A 194 26.12 2.93 -12.36
N SER A 195 26.08 1.60 -12.37
CA SER A 195 26.97 0.79 -13.20
C SER A 195 26.78 1.07 -14.69
N LEU A 196 25.55 1.28 -15.16
CA LEU A 196 25.30 1.72 -16.54
C LEU A 196 25.85 3.13 -16.79
N LEU A 197 25.58 4.07 -15.88
CA LEU A 197 26.01 5.46 -15.99
C LEU A 197 27.53 5.60 -16.11
N PHE A 198 28.28 4.83 -15.32
CA PHE A 198 29.75 4.89 -15.26
C PHE A 198 30.45 3.90 -16.20
N GLY A 199 29.71 3.03 -16.89
CA GLY A 199 30.29 1.98 -17.74
C GLY A 199 30.98 0.85 -16.95
N GLU A 200 30.62 0.67 -15.69
CA GLU A 200 31.19 -0.32 -14.76
C GLU A 200 30.56 -1.72 -14.98
N HIS A 201 30.62 -2.19 -16.22
CA HIS A 201 29.95 -3.43 -16.66
C HIS A 201 30.56 -4.68 -16.03
N ASP A 202 31.90 -4.74 -15.94
CA ASP A 202 32.60 -5.89 -15.37
C ASP A 202 32.36 -6.00 -13.87
N ALA A 203 32.32 -4.86 -13.14
CA ALA A 203 31.99 -4.82 -11.73
C ALA A 203 30.56 -5.31 -11.47
N PHE A 204 29.59 -4.90 -12.30
CA PHE A 204 28.22 -5.39 -12.21
C PHE A 204 28.13 -6.89 -12.43
N LEU A 205 28.76 -7.40 -13.50
CA LEU A 205 28.71 -8.83 -13.85
C LEU A 205 29.45 -9.69 -12.81
N ALA A 206 30.55 -9.21 -12.26
CA ALA A 206 31.26 -9.87 -11.17
C ALA A 206 30.38 -9.94 -9.91
N HIS A 207 29.76 -8.84 -9.49
CA HIS A 207 28.86 -8.81 -8.34
C HIS A 207 27.71 -9.81 -8.50
N VAL A 208 27.03 -9.80 -9.66
CA VAL A 208 25.95 -10.77 -9.92
C VAL A 208 26.48 -12.20 -9.90
N GLY A 209 27.67 -12.45 -10.48
CA GLY A 209 28.30 -13.77 -10.47
C GLY A 209 28.63 -14.30 -9.07
N GLU A 210 29.12 -13.43 -8.19
CA GLU A 210 29.43 -13.76 -6.79
C GLU A 210 28.18 -14.03 -5.95
N GLN A 211 27.09 -13.31 -6.23
CA GLN A 211 25.83 -13.42 -5.50
C GLN A 211 24.93 -14.58 -5.99
N LEU A 212 25.23 -15.17 -7.15
CA LEU A 212 24.50 -16.34 -7.62
C LEU A 212 24.81 -17.53 -6.71
N PRO A 213 23.81 -18.13 -6.05
CA PRO A 213 24.02 -19.22 -5.09
C PRO A 213 24.75 -20.41 -5.73
N GLN A 214 25.74 -20.96 -5.04
CA GLN A 214 26.41 -22.20 -5.45
C GLN A 214 25.56 -23.46 -5.16
N ALA A 215 24.45 -23.34 -4.42
CA ALA A 215 23.58 -24.45 -4.03
C ALA A 215 22.08 -24.08 -4.06
N ALA A 216 21.22 -25.07 -4.31
CA ALA A 216 19.77 -24.92 -4.49
C ALA A 216 18.97 -24.92 -3.16
N GLY A 217 17.83 -24.21 -3.13
CA GLY A 217 16.93 -23.99 -1.99
C GLY A 217 15.83 -22.96 -2.33
N TYR A 218 14.79 -22.78 -1.49
CA TYR A 218 13.64 -21.92 -1.85
C TYR A 218 13.98 -20.41 -1.85
N TYR A 219 14.60 -19.90 -0.79
CA TYR A 219 15.08 -18.51 -0.75
C TYR A 219 16.17 -18.23 -1.79
N THR A 220 17.02 -19.24 -2.05
CA THR A 220 18.02 -19.18 -3.11
C THR A 220 17.38 -19.18 -4.50
N ASP A 221 16.20 -19.79 -4.70
CA ASP A 221 15.53 -19.81 -6.00
C ASP A 221 14.96 -18.45 -6.41
N TYR A 222 14.36 -17.71 -5.47
CA TYR A 222 13.88 -16.34 -5.71
C TYR A 222 15.04 -15.39 -6.04
N GLN A 223 16.09 -15.39 -5.20
CA GLN A 223 17.27 -14.54 -5.39
C GLN A 223 17.98 -14.87 -6.70
N THR A 224 18.17 -16.16 -7.02
CA THR A 224 18.76 -16.60 -8.29
C THR A 224 17.94 -16.09 -9.47
N SER A 225 16.61 -16.24 -9.42
CA SER A 225 15.73 -15.80 -10.51
C SER A 225 15.75 -14.28 -10.69
N PHE A 226 15.81 -13.53 -9.59
CA PHE A 226 15.97 -12.07 -9.61
C PHE A 226 17.30 -11.66 -10.27
N LEU A 227 18.41 -12.22 -9.81
CA LEU A 227 19.75 -11.89 -10.31
C LEU A 227 19.94 -12.28 -11.77
N LEU A 228 19.42 -13.44 -12.20
CA LEU A 228 19.44 -13.84 -13.60
C LEU A 228 18.65 -12.88 -14.48
N ALA A 229 17.44 -12.49 -14.07
CA ALA A 229 16.64 -11.52 -14.81
C ALA A 229 17.36 -10.17 -14.91
N ALA A 230 17.93 -9.68 -13.80
CA ALA A 230 18.72 -8.45 -13.80
C ALA A 230 19.94 -8.52 -14.72
N LYS A 231 20.66 -9.66 -14.73
CA LYS A 231 21.79 -9.89 -15.65
C LYS A 231 21.36 -9.85 -17.11
N ILE A 232 20.24 -10.50 -17.43
CA ILE A 232 19.67 -10.51 -18.79
C ILE A 232 19.30 -9.10 -19.23
N ASP A 233 18.64 -8.34 -18.36
CA ASP A 233 18.24 -6.96 -18.64
C ASP A 233 19.47 -6.07 -18.86
N TYR A 234 20.46 -6.17 -17.97
CA TYR A 234 21.71 -5.40 -18.07
C TYR A 234 22.48 -5.73 -19.36
N LEU A 235 22.65 -7.02 -19.68
CA LEU A 235 23.32 -7.45 -20.91
C LEU A 235 22.59 -6.96 -22.17
N THR A 236 21.26 -6.94 -22.14
CA THR A 236 20.45 -6.41 -23.25
C THR A 236 20.69 -4.91 -23.41
N GLU A 237 20.69 -4.15 -22.32
CA GLU A 237 20.91 -2.69 -22.32
C GLU A 237 22.29 -2.30 -22.88
N ILE A 238 23.34 -3.06 -22.55
CA ILE A 238 24.70 -2.79 -23.05
C ILE A 238 24.98 -3.40 -24.43
N GLY A 239 23.96 -3.89 -25.13
CA GLY A 239 24.05 -4.43 -26.48
C GLY A 239 24.59 -5.87 -26.60
N ARG A 240 24.85 -6.56 -25.49
CA ARG A 240 25.28 -7.97 -25.44
C ARG A 240 24.09 -8.93 -25.58
N THR A 241 23.29 -8.72 -26.62
CA THR A 241 21.99 -9.37 -26.82
C THR A 241 22.11 -10.89 -27.02
N ASP A 242 23.18 -11.38 -27.65
CA ASP A 242 23.40 -12.83 -27.86
C ASP A 242 23.60 -13.56 -26.53
N GLU A 243 24.36 -12.96 -25.60
CA GLU A 243 24.57 -13.52 -24.26
C GLU A 243 23.28 -13.50 -23.44
N ALA A 244 22.53 -12.40 -23.49
CA ALA A 244 21.23 -12.31 -22.86
C ALA A 244 20.25 -13.35 -23.41
N THR A 245 20.30 -13.62 -24.73
CA THR A 245 19.47 -14.65 -25.38
C THR A 245 19.84 -16.04 -24.89
N ARG A 246 21.14 -16.38 -24.83
CA ARG A 246 21.58 -17.68 -24.28
C ARG A 246 21.10 -17.90 -22.85
N LEU A 247 21.25 -16.90 -21.98
CA LEU A 247 20.79 -16.98 -20.59
C LEU A 247 19.27 -17.16 -20.47
N ILE A 248 18.50 -16.54 -21.37
CA ILE A 248 17.05 -16.73 -21.41
C ILE A 248 16.70 -18.19 -21.74
N GLU A 249 17.31 -18.76 -22.78
CA GLU A 249 17.04 -20.14 -23.19
C GLU A 249 17.48 -21.15 -22.13
N GLU A 250 18.63 -20.94 -21.49
CA GLU A 250 19.17 -21.82 -20.42
C GLU A 250 18.31 -21.84 -19.15
N HIS A 251 17.57 -20.76 -18.88
CA HIS A 251 16.84 -20.58 -17.63
C HIS A 251 15.34 -20.31 -17.82
N LEU A 252 14.77 -20.75 -18.94
CA LEU A 252 13.37 -20.49 -19.33
C LEU A 252 12.32 -21.05 -18.36
N THR A 253 12.68 -21.99 -17.50
CA THR A 253 11.79 -22.53 -16.46
C THR A 253 11.55 -21.54 -15.32
N ARG A 254 12.43 -20.53 -15.16
CA ARG A 254 12.32 -19.52 -14.11
C ARG A 254 11.35 -18.42 -14.53
N PRO A 255 10.28 -18.13 -13.76
CA PRO A 255 9.26 -17.18 -14.21
C PRO A 255 9.78 -15.77 -14.57
N PRO A 256 10.69 -15.15 -13.80
CA PRO A 256 11.26 -13.85 -14.18
C PRO A 256 12.04 -13.88 -15.51
N VAL A 257 12.77 -14.97 -15.78
CA VAL A 257 13.52 -15.13 -17.04
C VAL A 257 12.57 -15.37 -18.21
N ARG A 258 11.56 -16.23 -18.03
CA ARG A 258 10.49 -16.46 -19.01
C ARG A 258 9.75 -15.17 -19.37
N MET A 259 9.54 -14.28 -18.41
CA MET A 259 8.94 -12.97 -18.65
C MET A 259 9.78 -12.14 -19.63
N ARG A 260 11.12 -12.21 -19.58
CA ARG A 260 11.99 -11.51 -20.54
C ARG A 260 11.90 -12.10 -21.95
N LYS A 261 11.75 -13.43 -22.08
CA LYS A 261 11.41 -14.04 -23.38
C LYS A 261 10.07 -13.51 -23.90
N LEU A 262 9.06 -13.44 -23.03
CA LEU A 262 7.74 -12.93 -23.39
C LEU A 262 7.83 -11.48 -23.90
N GLU A 263 8.47 -10.57 -23.17
CA GLU A 263 8.60 -9.17 -23.61
C GLU A 263 9.30 -9.04 -24.96
N ARG A 264 10.30 -9.90 -25.26
CA ARG A 264 10.96 -9.93 -26.57
C ARG A 264 10.01 -10.38 -27.69
N LEU A 265 9.19 -11.40 -27.44
CA LEU A 265 8.17 -11.85 -28.40
C LEU A 265 7.12 -10.77 -28.63
N LEU A 266 6.72 -10.04 -27.58
CA LEU A 266 5.79 -8.92 -27.70
C LEU A 266 6.40 -7.74 -28.46
N ALA A 267 7.68 -7.44 -28.27
CA ALA A 267 8.37 -6.39 -29.03
C ALA A 267 8.41 -6.69 -30.54
N THR A 268 8.38 -7.96 -30.94
CA THR A 268 8.31 -8.39 -32.34
C THR A 268 6.89 -8.75 -32.81
N ASN A 269 5.86 -8.49 -31.98
CA ASN A 269 4.46 -8.88 -32.22
C ASN A 269 4.26 -10.38 -32.53
N ASP A 270 5.13 -11.26 -32.01
CA ASP A 270 4.98 -12.71 -32.16
C ASP A 270 4.02 -13.26 -31.09
N PHE A 271 2.74 -12.95 -31.27
CA PHE A 271 1.69 -13.30 -30.32
C PHE A 271 1.47 -14.81 -30.23
N GLN A 272 1.71 -15.55 -31.31
CA GLN A 272 1.56 -17.01 -31.33
C GLN A 272 2.59 -17.68 -30.42
N GLN A 273 3.88 -17.34 -30.55
CA GLN A 273 4.89 -17.86 -29.64
C GLN A 273 4.71 -17.33 -28.21
N ALA A 274 4.27 -16.08 -28.04
CA ALA A 274 3.97 -15.52 -26.72
C ALA A 274 2.89 -16.34 -25.98
N LYS A 275 1.79 -16.68 -26.66
CA LYS A 275 0.73 -17.53 -26.09
C LYS A 275 1.23 -18.94 -25.77
N ALA A 276 2.03 -19.55 -26.63
CA ALA A 276 2.61 -20.87 -26.39
C ALA A 276 3.52 -20.86 -25.14
N LEU A 277 4.38 -19.85 -25.02
CA LEU A 277 5.27 -19.66 -23.87
C LEU A 277 4.49 -19.49 -22.56
N ILE A 278 3.38 -18.74 -22.60
CA ILE A 278 2.49 -18.53 -21.44
C ILE A 278 1.77 -19.83 -21.06
N ALA A 279 1.23 -20.57 -22.04
CA ALA A 279 0.52 -21.83 -21.80
C ALA A 279 1.43 -22.89 -21.15
N GLU A 280 2.66 -23.01 -21.62
CA GLU A 280 3.68 -23.85 -20.98
C GLU A 280 4.02 -23.32 -19.56
N GLY A 281 4.05 -22.00 -19.37
CA GLY A 281 4.33 -21.38 -18.08
C GLY A 281 3.26 -21.68 -17.03
N ILE A 282 1.99 -21.68 -17.45
CA ILE A 282 0.85 -22.11 -16.64
C ILE A 282 0.99 -23.57 -16.27
N THR A 283 1.33 -24.44 -17.22
CA THR A 283 1.49 -25.88 -16.98
C THR A 283 2.59 -26.17 -15.97
N LEU A 284 3.74 -25.49 -16.07
CA LEU A 284 4.83 -25.61 -15.10
C LEU A 284 4.44 -25.09 -13.72
N ALA A 285 3.73 -23.96 -13.65
CA ALA A 285 3.28 -23.36 -12.40
C ALA A 285 2.22 -24.24 -11.68
N ASP A 286 1.29 -24.82 -12.44
CA ASP A 286 0.27 -25.73 -11.91
C ASP A 286 0.90 -27.03 -11.39
N ALA A 287 1.87 -27.59 -12.14
CA ALA A 287 2.63 -28.77 -11.70
C ALA A 287 3.43 -28.51 -10.42
N ALA A 288 3.95 -27.29 -10.25
CA ALA A 288 4.64 -26.85 -9.04
C ALA A 288 3.70 -26.39 -7.91
N GLN A 289 2.38 -26.38 -8.13
CA GLN A 289 1.38 -25.86 -7.19
C GLN A 289 1.63 -24.41 -6.76
N HIS A 290 2.02 -23.56 -7.72
CA HIS A 290 2.30 -22.14 -7.51
C HIS A 290 1.15 -21.26 -8.05
N PRO A 291 -0.01 -21.18 -7.36
CA PRO A 291 -1.20 -20.49 -7.87
C PRO A 291 -0.97 -18.99 -8.14
N GLY A 292 -0.06 -18.35 -7.41
CA GLY A 292 0.34 -16.97 -7.67
C GLY A 292 1.03 -16.79 -9.03
N VAL A 293 1.89 -17.76 -9.41
CA VAL A 293 2.58 -17.77 -10.71
C VAL A 293 1.60 -18.11 -11.83
N THR A 294 0.68 -19.05 -11.61
CA THR A 294 -0.41 -19.34 -12.56
C THR A 294 -1.24 -18.08 -12.82
N SER A 295 -1.68 -17.38 -11.77
CA SER A 295 -2.46 -16.14 -11.92
C SER A 295 -1.67 -15.03 -12.63
N MET A 296 -0.36 -14.92 -12.39
CA MET A 296 0.51 -14.00 -13.12
C MET A 296 0.50 -14.30 -14.63
N TRP A 297 0.63 -15.58 -15.02
CA TRP A 297 0.61 -15.97 -16.43
C TRP A 297 -0.75 -15.78 -17.09
N GLU A 298 -1.85 -16.01 -16.37
CA GLU A 298 -3.20 -15.72 -16.88
C GLU A 298 -3.41 -14.23 -17.17
N LYS A 299 -2.86 -13.35 -16.32
CA LYS A 299 -2.86 -11.90 -16.58
C LYS A 299 -2.03 -11.54 -17.81
N GLN A 300 -0.89 -12.20 -18.01
CA GLN A 300 -0.12 -12.02 -19.24
C GLN A 300 -0.88 -12.54 -20.47
N LEU A 301 -1.59 -13.67 -20.38
CA LEU A 301 -2.42 -14.16 -21.49
C LEU A 301 -3.48 -13.15 -21.90
N LEU A 302 -4.14 -12.52 -20.93
CA LEU A 302 -5.09 -11.44 -21.19
C LEU A 302 -4.41 -10.25 -21.88
N ARG A 303 -3.25 -9.81 -21.39
CA ARG A 303 -2.47 -8.72 -22.01
C ARG A 303 -2.11 -9.04 -23.46
N VAL A 304 -1.60 -10.24 -23.74
CA VAL A 304 -1.27 -10.67 -25.11
C VAL A 304 -2.51 -10.68 -26.00
N ALA A 305 -3.62 -11.24 -25.52
CA ALA A 305 -4.87 -11.27 -26.28
C ALA A 305 -5.41 -9.86 -26.57
N GLN A 306 -5.27 -8.92 -25.64
CA GLN A 306 -5.62 -7.50 -25.84
C GLN A 306 -4.74 -6.84 -26.91
N LEU A 307 -3.43 -7.07 -26.89
CA LEU A 307 -2.51 -6.54 -27.90
C LEU A 307 -2.79 -7.09 -29.30
N GLU A 308 -3.16 -8.38 -29.40
CA GLU A 308 -3.52 -9.04 -30.66
C GLU A 308 -4.95 -8.74 -31.13
N ASN A 309 -5.79 -8.13 -30.27
CA ASN A 309 -7.24 -8.01 -30.47
C ASN A 309 -7.96 -9.37 -30.64
N ASP A 310 -7.47 -10.42 -29.95
CA ASP A 310 -8.10 -11.74 -29.91
C ASP A 310 -9.30 -11.75 -28.94
N VAL A 311 -10.45 -11.28 -29.43
CA VAL A 311 -11.70 -11.15 -28.67
C VAL A 311 -12.13 -12.46 -27.97
N PRO A 312 -12.11 -13.65 -28.63
CA PRO A 312 -12.37 -14.92 -27.95
C PRO A 312 -11.49 -15.17 -26.71
N THR A 313 -10.17 -14.97 -26.81
CA THR A 313 -9.27 -15.19 -25.68
C THR A 313 -9.42 -14.12 -24.61
N ILE A 314 -9.68 -12.86 -24.99
CA ILE A 314 -9.99 -11.78 -24.04
C ILE A 314 -11.22 -12.17 -23.23
N ARG A 315 -12.30 -12.62 -23.88
CA ARG A 315 -13.54 -13.07 -23.22
C ARG A 315 -13.27 -14.16 -22.20
N GLN A 316 -12.54 -15.20 -22.59
CA GLN A 316 -12.24 -16.34 -21.71
C GLN A 316 -11.38 -15.92 -20.52
N SER A 317 -10.27 -15.21 -20.78
CA SER A 317 -9.29 -14.82 -19.75
C SER A 317 -9.86 -13.78 -18.80
N ALA A 318 -10.53 -12.74 -19.31
CA ALA A 318 -11.12 -11.69 -18.50
C ALA A 318 -12.23 -12.26 -17.60
N LYS A 319 -13.09 -13.15 -18.12
CA LYS A 319 -14.10 -13.85 -17.32
C LYS A 319 -13.47 -14.66 -16.19
N LYS A 320 -12.43 -15.45 -16.48
CA LYS A 320 -11.73 -16.28 -15.48
C LYS A 320 -11.14 -15.42 -14.36
N LEU A 321 -10.47 -14.32 -14.72
CA LEU A 321 -9.84 -13.41 -13.77
C LEU A 321 -10.87 -12.58 -12.98
N ALA A 322 -11.99 -12.20 -13.61
CA ALA A 322 -13.08 -11.48 -12.96
C ALA A 322 -13.76 -12.32 -11.88
N LEU A 323 -14.03 -13.59 -12.18
CA LEU A 323 -14.83 -14.50 -11.35
C LEU A 323 -13.97 -15.47 -10.52
N GLY A 324 -12.70 -15.12 -10.28
CA GLY A 324 -11.74 -15.97 -9.58
C GLY A 324 -12.06 -16.18 -8.09
N THR A 325 -11.17 -16.88 -7.38
CA THR A 325 -11.38 -17.32 -5.99
C THR A 325 -11.32 -16.20 -4.95
N HIS A 326 -10.88 -15.00 -5.31
CA HIS A 326 -10.64 -13.87 -4.39
C HIS A 326 -11.75 -12.81 -4.45
N GLY A 327 -12.93 -13.16 -4.97
CA GLY A 327 -14.04 -12.24 -5.21
C GLY A 327 -13.99 -11.58 -6.60
N LEU A 328 -14.96 -10.71 -6.85
CA LEU A 328 -15.14 -10.07 -8.16
C LEU A 328 -14.04 -9.03 -8.41
N SER A 329 -13.23 -9.22 -9.46
CA SER A 329 -12.33 -8.18 -9.94
C SER A 329 -13.05 -7.26 -10.94
N LEU A 330 -13.38 -6.04 -10.50
CA LEU A 330 -14.14 -5.08 -11.31
C LEU A 330 -13.45 -4.71 -12.63
N ASP A 331 -12.13 -4.53 -12.61
CA ASP A 331 -11.38 -4.17 -13.82
C ASP A 331 -11.47 -5.27 -14.89
N HIS A 332 -11.28 -6.53 -14.49
CA HIS A 332 -11.41 -7.69 -15.39
C HIS A 332 -12.87 -7.92 -15.80
N TYR A 333 -13.82 -7.67 -14.91
CA TYR A 333 -15.25 -7.78 -15.21
C TYR A 333 -15.66 -6.77 -16.30
N ARG A 334 -15.25 -5.51 -16.15
CA ARG A 334 -15.49 -4.46 -17.16
C ARG A 334 -14.80 -4.78 -18.48
N ALA A 335 -13.57 -5.30 -18.44
CA ALA A 335 -12.87 -5.77 -19.63
C ALA A 335 -13.63 -6.91 -20.32
N TRP A 336 -14.20 -7.87 -19.56
CA TRP A 336 -15.03 -8.93 -20.11
C TRP A 336 -16.32 -8.38 -20.73
N LYS A 337 -17.04 -7.50 -20.02
CA LYS A 337 -18.25 -6.82 -20.50
C LYS A 337 -18.02 -6.06 -21.80
N ALA A 338 -16.92 -5.31 -21.90
CA ALA A 338 -16.57 -4.51 -23.07
C ALA A 338 -16.33 -5.33 -24.35
N THR A 339 -16.16 -6.65 -24.25
CA THR A 339 -16.01 -7.52 -25.43
C THR A 339 -17.34 -7.89 -26.09
N TYR A 340 -18.49 -7.50 -25.54
CA TYR A 340 -19.80 -7.79 -26.10
C TYR A 340 -20.56 -6.49 -26.43
N PRO A 341 -21.35 -6.47 -27.51
CA PRO A 341 -22.40 -5.49 -27.68
C PRO A 341 -23.38 -5.51 -26.48
N PRO A 342 -24.04 -4.38 -26.14
CA PRO A 342 -24.94 -4.31 -24.98
C PRO A 342 -26.05 -5.38 -24.97
N ASP A 343 -26.63 -5.67 -26.14
CA ASP A 343 -27.71 -6.65 -26.27
C ASP A 343 -27.21 -8.08 -25.98
N GLU A 344 -26.09 -8.47 -26.58
CA GLU A 344 -25.45 -9.78 -26.33
C GLU A 344 -24.96 -9.90 -24.88
N TRP A 345 -24.41 -8.82 -24.31
CA TRP A 345 -23.93 -8.82 -22.93
C TRP A 345 -25.05 -9.14 -21.95
N THR A 346 -26.23 -8.55 -22.18
CA THR A 346 -27.40 -8.76 -21.33
C THR A 346 -27.77 -10.24 -21.27
N GLU A 347 -27.74 -10.96 -22.39
CA GLU A 347 -27.97 -12.41 -22.43
C GLU A 347 -26.87 -13.18 -21.68
N VAL A 348 -25.61 -12.86 -21.94
CA VAL A 348 -24.43 -13.52 -21.34
C VAL A 348 -24.44 -13.40 -19.82
N ILE A 349 -24.66 -12.19 -19.29
CA ILE A 349 -24.63 -11.97 -17.84
C ILE A 349 -25.85 -12.57 -17.16
N ASN A 350 -27.02 -12.53 -17.78
CA ASN A 350 -28.21 -13.18 -17.24
C ASN A 350 -28.05 -14.71 -17.16
N ALA A 351 -27.49 -15.34 -18.20
CA ALA A 351 -27.18 -16.76 -18.17
C ALA A 351 -26.17 -17.11 -17.06
N HIS A 352 -25.19 -16.24 -16.82
CA HIS A 352 -24.24 -16.41 -15.71
C HIS A 352 -24.94 -16.29 -14.34
N ILE A 353 -25.75 -15.25 -14.15
CA ILE A 353 -26.54 -15.03 -12.92
C ILE A 353 -27.44 -16.24 -12.64
N GLU A 354 -28.13 -16.76 -13.65
CA GLU A 354 -28.99 -17.94 -13.53
C GLU A 354 -28.18 -19.17 -13.11
N THR A 355 -27.03 -19.40 -13.75
CA THR A 355 -26.12 -20.51 -13.42
C THR A 355 -25.64 -20.44 -11.97
N VAL A 356 -25.20 -19.26 -11.52
CA VAL A 356 -24.74 -19.03 -10.14
C VAL A 356 -25.89 -19.21 -9.15
N THR A 357 -27.06 -18.65 -9.46
CA THR A 357 -28.26 -18.75 -8.61
C THR A 357 -28.70 -20.20 -8.45
N LYS A 358 -28.74 -20.97 -9.54
CA LYS A 358 -29.08 -22.39 -9.53
C LYS A 358 -28.09 -23.18 -8.67
N LYS A 359 -26.79 -23.00 -8.89
CA LYS A 359 -25.75 -23.67 -8.12
C LYS A 359 -25.83 -23.35 -6.63
N ALA A 360 -25.98 -22.06 -6.28
CA ALA A 360 -26.12 -21.62 -4.90
C ALA A 360 -27.39 -22.21 -4.25
N THR A 361 -28.49 -22.28 -4.99
CA THR A 361 -29.76 -22.86 -4.52
C THR A 361 -29.65 -24.37 -4.29
N GLU A 362 -29.00 -25.10 -5.20
CA GLU A 362 -28.76 -26.54 -5.06
C GLU A 362 -27.85 -26.84 -3.86
N GLN A 363 -26.77 -26.07 -3.70
CA GLN A 363 -25.88 -26.17 -2.55
C GLN A 363 -26.62 -25.89 -1.24
N TRP A 364 -27.42 -24.82 -1.19
CA TRP A 364 -28.26 -24.48 -0.04
C TRP A 364 -29.27 -25.61 0.29
N LYS A 365 -29.92 -26.22 -0.72
CA LYS A 365 -30.82 -27.37 -0.55
C LYS A 365 -30.11 -28.62 -0.02
N ALA A 366 -28.84 -28.81 -0.36
CA ALA A 366 -28.04 -29.94 0.10
C ALA A 366 -27.44 -29.72 1.50
N MET A 367 -27.40 -28.49 2.02
CA MET A 367 -26.86 -28.19 3.35
C MET A 367 -27.68 -28.85 4.47
N PRO A 368 -27.03 -29.38 5.52
CA PRO A 368 -27.72 -29.86 6.71
C PRO A 368 -28.59 -28.74 7.32
N ALA A 369 -29.77 -29.09 7.83
CA ALA A 369 -30.75 -28.12 8.34
C ALA A 369 -30.17 -27.15 9.40
N HIS A 370 -29.23 -27.60 10.23
CA HIS A 370 -28.60 -26.79 11.28
C HIS A 370 -27.52 -25.81 10.77
N TRP A 371 -27.07 -25.94 9.52
CA TRP A 371 -26.17 -24.99 8.84
C TRP A 371 -26.88 -24.19 7.76
N ARG A 372 -28.16 -24.50 7.48
CA ARG A 372 -28.92 -23.89 6.39
C ARG A 372 -29.47 -22.53 6.84
N THR A 373 -29.14 -21.49 6.09
CA THR A 373 -29.74 -20.15 6.22
C THR A 373 -31.18 -20.12 5.70
N GLU A 374 -31.92 -19.06 5.97
CA GLU A 374 -33.32 -18.93 5.49
C GLU A 374 -33.42 -18.91 3.95
N ALA A 375 -32.40 -18.39 3.28
CA ALA A 375 -32.29 -18.35 1.82
C ALA A 375 -30.86 -18.66 1.32
N PRO A 376 -30.67 -18.98 0.02
CA PRO A 376 -29.35 -19.11 -0.58
C PRO A 376 -28.54 -17.80 -0.47
N LEU A 377 -27.24 -17.90 -0.15
CA LEU A 377 -26.34 -16.76 -0.01
C LEU A 377 -25.87 -16.22 -1.37
N LEU A 378 -26.77 -15.57 -2.08
CA LEU A 378 -26.51 -15.06 -3.43
C LEU A 378 -25.58 -13.84 -3.43
N LEU A 379 -25.63 -13.00 -2.40
CA LEU A 379 -24.93 -11.71 -2.40
C LEU A 379 -23.42 -11.85 -2.38
N VAL A 380 -22.89 -12.96 -1.83
CA VAL A 380 -21.45 -13.26 -1.84
C VAL A 380 -20.91 -13.34 -3.27
N SER A 381 -21.70 -13.87 -4.21
CA SER A 381 -21.27 -14.05 -5.60
C SER A 381 -21.85 -13.00 -6.55
N LEU A 382 -23.06 -12.50 -6.28
CA LEU A 382 -23.82 -11.69 -7.23
C LEU A 382 -24.01 -10.23 -6.80
N GLY A 383 -23.76 -9.86 -5.53
CA GLY A 383 -24.08 -8.53 -5.04
C GLY A 383 -23.37 -7.40 -5.81
N GLN A 384 -22.06 -7.53 -6.01
CA GLN A 384 -21.28 -6.57 -6.81
C GLN A 384 -21.64 -6.61 -8.30
N ILE A 385 -22.02 -7.79 -8.83
CA ILE A 385 -22.50 -7.92 -10.22
C ILE A 385 -23.80 -7.14 -10.39
N PHE A 386 -24.75 -7.24 -9.44
CA PHE A 386 -25.99 -6.49 -9.53
C PHE A 386 -25.77 -4.97 -9.48
N ILE A 387 -24.81 -4.49 -8.70
CA ILE A 387 -24.44 -3.07 -8.67
C ILE A 387 -23.87 -2.64 -10.02
N GLU A 388 -22.90 -3.38 -10.56
CA GLU A 388 -22.23 -3.04 -11.83
C GLU A 388 -23.19 -3.13 -13.04
N GLU A 389 -24.20 -4.00 -12.97
CA GLU A 389 -25.24 -4.14 -14.00
C GLU A 389 -26.48 -3.26 -13.74
N GLY A 390 -26.50 -2.46 -12.67
CA GLY A 390 -27.66 -1.63 -12.33
C GLY A 390 -28.94 -2.43 -12.07
N SER A 391 -28.81 -3.70 -11.66
CA SER A 391 -29.92 -4.62 -11.39
C SER A 391 -30.46 -4.45 -9.97
N TRP A 392 -30.93 -3.24 -9.66
CA TRP A 392 -31.24 -2.84 -8.29
C TRP A 392 -32.41 -3.61 -7.66
N ASP A 393 -33.44 -3.96 -8.44
CA ASP A 393 -34.55 -4.82 -7.98
C ASP A 393 -34.03 -6.19 -7.50
N ARG A 394 -33.14 -6.81 -8.27
CA ARG A 394 -32.55 -8.12 -7.94
C ARG A 394 -31.66 -8.03 -6.70
N LEU A 395 -30.91 -6.93 -6.58
CA LEU A 395 -30.10 -6.65 -5.40
C LEU A 395 -30.98 -6.52 -4.15
N LEU A 396 -32.06 -5.74 -4.22
CA LEU A 396 -32.99 -5.56 -3.10
C LEU A 396 -33.60 -6.89 -2.67
N ILE A 397 -34.09 -7.70 -3.62
CA ILE A 397 -34.67 -9.01 -3.31
C ILE A 397 -33.66 -9.91 -2.58
N ALA A 398 -32.41 -9.95 -3.04
CA ALA A 398 -31.37 -10.75 -2.40
C ALA A 398 -31.02 -10.25 -0.98
N VAL A 399 -30.97 -8.92 -0.77
CA VAL A 399 -30.78 -8.32 0.56
C VAL A 399 -31.95 -8.62 1.50
N GLN A 400 -33.18 -8.55 1.00
CA GLN A 400 -34.39 -8.90 1.76
C GLN A 400 -34.41 -10.38 2.17
N GLN A 401 -33.93 -11.27 1.30
CA GLN A 401 -33.88 -12.70 1.57
C GLN A 401 -32.82 -13.09 2.61
N GLU A 402 -31.67 -12.42 2.62
CA GLU A 402 -30.66 -12.66 3.65
C GLU A 402 -31.04 -12.02 5.00
N ASN A 403 -31.78 -10.91 4.99
CA ASN A 403 -32.36 -10.23 6.16
C ASN A 403 -31.37 -10.02 7.34
N ARG A 404 -30.13 -9.63 7.04
CA ARG A 404 -29.09 -9.37 8.04
C ARG A 404 -28.71 -7.89 8.07
N LEU A 405 -28.52 -7.36 9.28
CA LEU A 405 -28.15 -5.96 9.47
C LEU A 405 -26.83 -5.61 8.76
N GLU A 406 -25.82 -6.49 8.88
CA GLU A 406 -24.53 -6.27 8.22
C GLU A 406 -24.67 -6.25 6.69
N THR A 407 -25.52 -7.12 6.13
CA THR A 407 -25.80 -7.18 4.70
C THR A 407 -26.49 -5.91 4.23
N THR A 408 -27.57 -5.48 4.90
CA THR A 408 -28.28 -4.24 4.56
C THR A 408 -27.35 -3.03 4.61
N MET A 409 -26.46 -2.95 5.62
CA MET A 409 -25.45 -1.90 5.70
C MET A 409 -24.44 -1.95 4.55
N ALA A 410 -23.97 -3.14 4.17
CA ALA A 410 -22.99 -3.29 3.08
C ALA A 410 -23.52 -2.81 1.73
N TYR A 411 -24.84 -2.90 1.51
CA TYR A 411 -25.52 -2.49 0.27
C TYR A 411 -26.34 -1.19 0.42
N HIS A 412 -26.21 -0.48 1.54
CA HIS A 412 -26.99 0.72 1.84
C HIS A 412 -26.86 1.78 0.75
N GLU A 413 -25.62 2.21 0.46
CA GLU A 413 -25.32 3.28 -0.49
C GLU A 413 -25.81 2.94 -1.92
N ALA A 414 -25.77 1.66 -2.28
CA ALA A 414 -26.22 1.17 -3.58
C ALA A 414 -27.76 1.22 -3.73
N LEU A 415 -28.50 0.88 -2.68
CA LEU A 415 -29.96 0.76 -2.71
C LEU A 415 -30.69 2.06 -2.33
N LEU A 416 -30.06 2.92 -1.53
CA LEU A 416 -30.66 4.15 -0.98
C LEU A 416 -31.30 5.06 -2.04
N PRO A 417 -30.68 5.31 -3.22
CA PRO A 417 -31.24 6.23 -4.20
C PRO A 417 -32.60 5.78 -4.77
N GLN A 418 -32.89 4.47 -4.76
CA GLN A 418 -34.08 3.90 -5.41
C GLN A 418 -35.08 3.29 -4.43
N TYR A 419 -34.62 2.74 -3.31
CA TYR A 419 -35.47 2.03 -2.35
C TYR A 419 -35.29 2.50 -0.90
N PRO A 420 -35.39 3.82 -0.61
CA PRO A 420 -35.26 4.31 0.76
C PRO A 420 -36.35 3.71 1.69
N ASP A 421 -37.58 3.57 1.20
CA ASP A 421 -38.68 3.03 2.01
C ASP A 421 -38.49 1.53 2.29
N ALA A 422 -38.03 0.74 1.32
CA ALA A 422 -37.78 -0.68 1.52
C ALA A 422 -36.58 -0.94 2.45
N LEU A 423 -35.52 -0.12 2.35
CA LEU A 423 -34.41 -0.15 3.30
C LEU A 423 -34.87 0.19 4.71
N LEU A 424 -35.74 1.19 4.87
CA LEU A 424 -36.27 1.55 6.18
C LEU A 424 -37.03 0.38 6.84
N GLU A 425 -37.87 -0.34 6.10
CA GLU A 425 -38.57 -1.52 6.62
C GLU A 425 -37.58 -2.61 7.08
N LEU A 426 -36.55 -2.88 6.27
CA LEU A 426 -35.50 -3.84 6.64
C LEU A 426 -34.78 -3.42 7.91
N TYR A 427 -34.38 -2.15 8.00
CA TYR A 427 -33.69 -1.65 9.18
C TYR A 427 -34.56 -1.75 10.43
N LEU A 428 -35.83 -1.38 10.38
CA LEU A 428 -36.71 -1.43 11.54
C LEU A 428 -36.80 -2.85 12.13
N HIS A 429 -37.00 -3.84 11.26
CA HIS A 429 -37.04 -5.24 11.68
C HIS A 429 -35.68 -5.73 12.20
N GLN A 430 -34.60 -5.50 11.45
CA GLN A 430 -33.26 -5.99 11.79
C GLN A 430 -32.68 -5.34 13.04
N LEU A 431 -32.97 -4.04 13.28
CA LEU A 431 -32.56 -3.33 14.48
C LEU A 431 -33.26 -3.86 15.74
N GLU A 432 -34.54 -4.25 15.62
CA GLU A 432 -35.25 -4.90 16.73
C GLU A 432 -34.58 -6.24 17.09
N VAL A 433 -34.32 -7.09 16.09
CA VAL A 433 -33.62 -8.38 16.28
C VAL A 433 -32.22 -8.17 16.87
N PHE A 434 -31.47 -7.20 16.35
CA PHE A 434 -30.14 -6.87 16.85
C PHE A 434 -30.18 -6.39 18.31
N ALA A 435 -31.18 -5.59 18.70
CA ALA A 435 -31.36 -5.13 20.07
C ALA A 435 -31.67 -6.29 21.04
N ASP A 436 -32.48 -7.27 20.61
CA ASP A 436 -32.78 -8.47 21.39
C ASP A 436 -31.50 -9.27 21.71
N GLN A 437 -30.63 -9.43 20.71
CA GLN A 437 -29.39 -10.22 20.79
C GLN A 437 -28.22 -9.47 21.45
N ALA A 438 -28.23 -8.14 21.45
CA ALA A 438 -27.14 -7.35 22.01
C ALA A 438 -26.99 -7.57 23.52
N ASN A 439 -25.76 -7.83 23.98
CA ASN A 439 -25.43 -8.19 25.36
C ASN A 439 -24.37 -7.29 26.03
N GLY A 440 -23.88 -6.25 25.34
CA GLY A 440 -22.84 -5.38 25.87
C GLY A 440 -22.84 -3.96 25.31
N ARG A 441 -22.19 -3.03 26.01
CA ARG A 441 -22.16 -1.60 25.69
C ARG A 441 -21.71 -1.32 24.24
N ARG A 442 -20.71 -2.05 23.75
CA ARG A 442 -20.23 -1.91 22.37
C ARG A 442 -21.31 -2.20 21.34
N GLN A 443 -22.14 -3.22 21.56
CA GLN A 443 -23.25 -3.55 20.66
C GLN A 443 -24.39 -2.53 20.78
N TYR A 444 -24.65 -2.00 21.97
CA TYR A 444 -25.63 -0.91 22.13
C TYR A 444 -25.20 0.37 21.37
N GLN A 445 -23.91 0.69 21.43
CA GLN A 445 -23.33 1.79 20.65
C GLN A 445 -23.46 1.52 19.14
N GLN A 446 -23.22 0.28 18.69
CA GLN A 446 -23.43 -0.09 17.29
C GLN A 446 -24.91 0.08 16.88
N LEU A 447 -25.86 -0.41 17.69
CA LEU A 447 -27.30 -0.26 17.44
C LEU A 447 -27.67 1.22 17.22
N VAL A 448 -27.28 2.09 18.15
CA VAL A 448 -27.56 3.52 18.09
C VAL A 448 -26.85 4.19 16.92
N SER A 449 -25.60 3.80 16.63
CA SER A 449 -24.86 4.31 15.48
C SER A 449 -25.58 4.00 14.16
N VAL A 450 -26.13 2.79 14.01
CA VAL A 450 -26.89 2.43 12.81
C VAL A 450 -28.21 3.20 12.74
N MET A 451 -28.93 3.33 13.86
CA MET A 451 -30.14 4.15 13.93
C MET A 451 -29.88 5.61 13.51
N ARG A 452 -28.76 6.22 13.96
CA ARG A 452 -28.36 7.58 13.53
C ARG A 452 -28.14 7.65 12.03
N LYS A 453 -27.36 6.73 11.47
CA LYS A 453 -27.11 6.66 10.03
C LYS A 453 -28.43 6.57 9.24
N VAL A 454 -29.37 5.71 9.67
CA VAL A 454 -30.68 5.60 9.01
C VAL A 454 -31.48 6.90 9.09
N VAL A 455 -31.45 7.63 10.20
CA VAL A 455 -32.13 8.93 10.33
C VAL A 455 -31.50 10.00 9.44
N GLU A 456 -30.16 10.00 9.33
CA GLU A 456 -29.41 10.92 8.49
C GLU A 456 -29.66 10.67 7.00
N ASP A 457 -29.56 9.40 6.57
CA ASP A 457 -29.66 9.00 5.17
C ASP A 457 -31.12 8.89 4.68
N ILE A 458 -32.06 8.59 5.58
CA ILE A 458 -33.50 8.44 5.30
C ILE A 458 -34.31 9.37 6.21
N PRO A 459 -34.32 10.70 5.99
CA PRO A 459 -34.98 11.67 6.88
C PRO A 459 -36.48 11.40 7.10
N ARG A 460 -37.18 10.82 6.11
CA ARG A 460 -38.59 10.42 6.24
C ARG A 460 -38.80 9.27 7.23
N GLY A 461 -37.78 8.46 7.48
CA GLY A 461 -37.82 7.36 8.44
C GLY A 461 -37.62 7.79 9.90
N LYS A 462 -37.21 9.04 10.13
CA LYS A 462 -36.93 9.61 11.47
C LYS A 462 -38.04 9.31 12.50
N PRO A 463 -39.34 9.52 12.23
CA PRO A 463 -40.39 9.23 13.21
C PRO A 463 -40.44 7.75 13.61
N ARG A 464 -40.28 6.84 12.64
CA ARG A 464 -40.36 5.39 12.87
C ARG A 464 -39.15 4.86 13.64
N ILE A 465 -37.96 5.42 13.39
CA ILE A 465 -36.77 5.10 14.18
C ILE A 465 -36.92 5.63 15.62
N ALA A 466 -37.49 6.82 15.81
CA ALA A 466 -37.77 7.35 17.14
C ALA A 466 -38.79 6.48 17.90
N GLU A 467 -39.85 6.02 17.23
CA GLU A 467 -40.83 5.08 17.78
C GLU A 467 -40.18 3.76 18.21
N LEU A 468 -39.34 3.17 17.34
CA LEU A 468 -38.59 1.96 17.66
C LEU A 468 -37.66 2.19 18.87
N ALA A 469 -36.89 3.27 18.88
CA ALA A 469 -35.99 3.60 19.99
C ALA A 469 -36.74 3.75 21.32
N GLN A 470 -37.93 4.38 21.31
CA GLN A 470 -38.80 4.47 22.50
C GLN A 470 -39.33 3.11 22.93
N ALA A 471 -39.73 2.26 21.99
CA ALA A 471 -40.19 0.90 22.29
C ALA A 471 -39.08 0.06 22.94
N LEU A 472 -37.86 0.10 22.40
CA LEU A 472 -36.69 -0.59 22.96
C LEU A 472 -36.32 -0.03 24.33
N TYR A 473 -36.35 1.30 24.52
CA TYR A 473 -36.07 1.95 25.80
C TYR A 473 -37.01 1.45 26.92
N ARG A 474 -38.30 1.24 26.60
CA ARG A 474 -39.30 0.69 27.53
C ARG A 474 -39.12 -0.81 27.76
N ARG A 475 -38.85 -1.58 26.69
CA ARG A 475 -38.70 -3.05 26.74
C ARG A 475 -37.50 -3.49 27.58
N TYR A 476 -36.37 -2.79 27.47
CA TYR A 476 -35.14 -3.15 28.19
C TYR A 476 -34.82 -2.22 29.36
N SER A 477 -35.81 -1.96 30.22
CA SER A 477 -35.67 -1.08 31.39
C SER A 477 -34.60 -1.52 32.40
N PHE A 478 -34.23 -2.80 32.40
CA PHE A 478 -33.17 -3.35 33.26
C PHE A 478 -31.75 -3.21 32.66
N ARG A 479 -31.62 -2.85 31.38
CA ARG A 479 -30.32 -2.71 30.68
C ARG A 479 -29.88 -1.24 30.69
N ARG A 480 -29.38 -0.75 31.84
CA ARG A 480 -28.99 0.67 32.03
C ARG A 480 -28.09 1.24 30.93
N ALA A 481 -27.04 0.51 30.53
CA ALA A 481 -26.15 0.96 29.48
C ALA A 481 -26.86 1.10 28.12
N MET A 482 -27.84 0.26 27.80
CA MET A 482 -28.63 0.40 26.57
C MET A 482 -29.55 1.63 26.66
N GLN A 483 -30.14 1.88 27.82
CA GLN A 483 -31.00 3.06 28.05
C GLN A 483 -30.21 4.38 27.89
N GLU A 484 -28.98 4.45 28.39
CA GLU A 484 -28.10 5.62 28.20
C GLU A 484 -27.89 5.92 26.71
N GLU A 485 -27.50 4.90 25.93
CA GLU A 485 -27.23 5.07 24.50
C GLU A 485 -28.51 5.43 23.72
N LEU A 486 -29.65 4.79 24.02
CA LEU A 486 -30.95 5.10 23.38
C LEU A 486 -31.48 6.49 23.77
N ALA A 487 -31.28 6.93 25.01
CA ALA A 487 -31.65 8.27 25.45
C ALA A 487 -30.85 9.34 24.71
N SER A 488 -29.55 9.10 24.49
CA SER A 488 -28.71 9.97 23.67
C SER A 488 -29.17 10.02 22.21
N LEU A 489 -29.64 8.91 21.63
CA LEU A 489 -30.24 8.96 20.30
C LEU A 489 -31.49 9.83 20.29
N LEU A 490 -32.42 9.61 21.23
CA LEU A 490 -33.69 10.32 21.30
C LEU A 490 -33.52 11.82 21.53
N SER A 491 -32.52 12.26 22.29
CA SER A 491 -32.20 13.69 22.44
C SER A 491 -31.75 14.34 21.14
N ASP A 492 -31.04 13.58 20.31
CA ASP A 492 -30.40 14.10 19.10
C ASP A 492 -31.38 14.14 17.91
N ILE A 493 -32.39 13.27 17.93
CA ILE A 493 -33.43 13.21 16.90
C ILE A 493 -34.76 13.84 17.35
N SER A 494 -34.89 14.35 18.57
CA SER A 494 -36.03 15.22 18.94
C SER A 494 -35.82 16.58 18.29
#